data_AF-A0A822DV34-F1
#
_entry.id   AF-A0A822DV34-F1
#
_cell.length_a   1.000
_cell.length_b   1.000
_cell.length_c   1.000
_cell.angle_alpha   90.00
_cell.angle_beta   90.00
_cell.angle_gamma   90.00
#
_symmetry.space_group_name_H-M   'P 1'
#
loop_
_entity.id
_entity.type
_entity.pdbx_description
1 polymer ?
#
loop_
_entity_poly.entity_id
_entity_poly.type
_entity_poly.pdbx_seq_one_letter_code
_entity_poly.pdbx_strand_id
1 'polypeptide(L)'
;MAEDFIQHADSEAAGAMTFYAIEEKLQEQGRSCSDFGIPSPTSGPYTFESKIINREEELRIGQEMYSMLNKDQRSAADKSLAAQHEQSTTGSCFFIDGPG
;
A
#
# COMPACT_ATOMS: atom_id res chain seq x y z
N MET A 1 3.91 -6.66 -10.49
CA MET A 1 4.58 -5.40 -10.85
C MET A 1 3.78 -4.29 -10.23
N ALA A 2 4.45 -3.42 -9.46
CA ALA A 2 3.84 -2.47 -8.53
C ALA A 2 3.47 -1.17 -9.26
N GLU A 3 2.50 -1.24 -10.16
CA GLU A 3 2.08 -0.08 -10.96
C GLU A 3 1.02 0.77 -10.23
N ASP A 4 0.20 0.17 -9.35
CA ASP A 4 -0.79 0.89 -8.53
C ASP A 4 -0.17 1.75 -7.41
N PHE A 5 1.09 1.50 -7.05
CA PHE A 5 1.79 2.34 -6.07
C PHE A 5 2.15 3.73 -6.65
N ILE A 6 2.09 3.87 -7.98
CA ILE A 6 2.56 5.06 -8.71
C ILE A 6 1.46 6.13 -8.83
N GLN A 7 0.18 5.78 -8.70
CA GLN A 7 -0.90 6.74 -8.99
C GLN A 7 -1.26 7.69 -7.84
N HIS A 8 -0.82 7.42 -6.61
CA HIS A 8 -1.19 8.25 -5.44
C HIS A 8 -0.03 8.66 -4.53
N ALA A 9 1.20 8.20 -4.76
CA ALA A 9 2.37 8.67 -4.04
C ALA A 9 3.04 9.79 -4.83
N ASP A 10 3.18 10.96 -4.21
CA ASP A 10 4.02 12.04 -4.72
C ASP A 10 5.40 11.47 -5.08
N SER A 11 5.91 11.76 -6.28
CA SER A 11 7.19 11.22 -6.77
C SER A 11 8.34 11.51 -5.80
N GLU A 12 8.23 12.60 -5.05
CA GLU A 12 9.16 12.99 -3.99
C GLU A 12 9.10 12.03 -2.79
N ALA A 13 7.90 11.59 -2.40
CA ALA A 13 7.72 10.62 -1.32
C ALA A 13 8.27 9.23 -1.69
N ALA A 14 8.10 8.80 -2.93
CA ALA A 14 8.67 7.54 -3.43
C ALA A 14 10.22 7.57 -3.44
N GLY A 15 10.80 8.71 -3.86
CA GLY A 15 12.24 8.93 -3.79
C GLY A 15 12.77 8.89 -2.35
N ALA A 16 12.10 9.59 -1.43
CA ALA A 16 12.48 9.61 -0.03
C ALA A 16 12.44 8.22 0.64
N MET A 17 11.42 7.41 0.33
CA MET A 17 11.35 6.02 0.83
C MET A 17 12.50 5.14 0.32
N THR A 18 12.90 5.34 -0.94
CA THR A 18 14.01 4.59 -1.52
C THR A 18 15.32 4.90 -0.81
N PHE A 19 15.61 6.18 -0.57
CA PHE A 19 16.80 6.58 0.19
C PHE A 19 16.74 6.14 1.65
N TYR A 20 15.56 6.10 2.26
CA TYR A 20 15.38 5.57 3.61
C TYR A 20 15.72 4.07 3.70
N ALA A 21 15.23 3.26 2.76
CA ALA A 21 15.53 1.82 2.71
C ALA A 21 17.03 1.55 2.48
N ILE A 22 17.68 2.38 1.65
CA ILE A 22 19.13 2.29 1.43
C ILE A 22 19.89 2.64 2.73
N GLU A 23 19.50 3.73 3.40
CA GLU A 23 20.09 4.15 4.67
C GLU A 23 19.96 3.08 5.75
N GLU A 24 18.78 2.45 5.91
CA GLU A 24 18.55 1.36 6.86
C GLU A 24 19.54 0.19 6.62
N LYS A 25 19.73 -0.21 5.36
CA LYS A 25 20.66 -1.30 5.00
C LYS A 25 22.11 -0.94 5.20
N LEU A 26 22.49 0.33 5.01
CA LEU A 26 23.83 0.79 5.29
C LEU A 26 24.09 0.84 6.80
N GLN A 27 23.09 1.25 7.59
CA GLN A 27 23.19 1.29 9.05
C GLN A 27 23.38 -0.10 9.67
N GLU A 28 22.74 -1.14 9.12
CA GLU A 28 23.00 -2.55 9.50
C GLU A 28 24.49 -2.93 9.36
N GLN A 29 25.22 -2.25 8.47
CA GLN A 29 26.65 -2.47 8.22
C GLN A 29 27.55 -1.41 8.88
N GLY A 30 26.98 -0.55 9.73
CA GLY A 30 27.71 0.56 10.38
C GLY A 30 28.14 1.66 9.41
N ARG A 31 27.43 1.81 8.29
CA ARG A 31 27.66 2.85 7.27
C ARG A 31 26.43 3.74 7.11
N SER A 32 26.56 4.82 6.35
CA SER A 32 25.51 5.79 6.08
C SER A 32 25.56 6.26 4.62
N CYS A 33 24.46 6.82 4.10
CA CYS A 33 24.40 7.38 2.75
C CYS A 33 25.47 8.46 2.52
N SER A 34 25.79 9.24 3.55
CA SER A 34 26.80 10.30 3.47
C SER A 34 28.21 9.78 3.20
N ASP A 35 28.52 8.54 3.61
CA ASP A 35 29.81 7.88 3.33
C ASP A 35 30.03 7.63 1.82
N PHE A 36 28.95 7.65 1.03
CA PHE A 36 28.96 7.43 -0.42
C PHE A 36 28.60 8.69 -1.23
N GLY A 37 28.52 9.85 -0.57
CA GLY A 37 28.10 11.10 -1.22
C GLY A 37 26.63 11.13 -1.63
N ILE A 38 25.82 10.22 -1.07
CA ILE A 38 24.37 10.16 -1.30
C ILE A 38 23.70 11.07 -0.27
N PRO A 39 22.73 11.91 -0.67
CA PRO A 39 21.96 12.71 0.28
C PRO A 39 21.30 11.81 1.33
N SER A 40 21.48 12.12 2.60
CA SER A 40 20.73 11.44 3.66
C SER A 40 19.23 11.69 3.46
N PRO A 41 18.37 10.68 3.66
CA PRO A 41 16.93 10.84 3.51
C PRO A 41 16.41 11.97 4.42
N THR A 42 15.72 12.94 3.82
CA THR A 42 15.24 14.18 4.46
C THR A 42 14.02 13.95 5.35
N SER A 43 13.28 12.87 5.13
CA SER A 43 12.14 12.47 5.93
C SER A 43 12.41 11.14 6.61
N GLY A 44 11.89 10.98 7.84
CA GLY A 44 11.83 9.69 8.51
C GLY A 44 11.04 8.66 7.70
N PRO A 45 10.88 7.42 8.19
CA PRO A 45 10.06 6.43 7.49
C PRO A 45 8.73 7.08 7.15
N TYR A 46 8.23 6.87 5.94
CA TYR A 46 6.88 7.25 5.57
C TYR A 46 5.95 6.45 6.48
N THR A 47 5.73 6.94 7.70
CA THR A 47 4.50 6.67 8.40
C THR A 47 3.49 7.21 7.43
N PHE A 48 2.63 6.33 6.89
CA PHE A 48 1.29 6.77 6.52
C PHE A 48 0.91 7.69 7.66
N GLU A 49 0.84 9.00 7.40
CA GLU A 49 0.24 9.90 8.36
C GLU A 49 -1.01 9.15 8.76
N SER A 50 -1.15 8.86 10.05
CA SER A 50 -2.37 8.31 10.57
C SER A 50 -3.40 9.42 10.37
N LYS A 51 -3.83 9.63 9.12
CA LYS A 51 -5.05 10.32 8.80
C LYS A 51 -6.01 9.66 9.75
N ILE A 52 -6.62 10.48 10.59
CA ILE A 52 -7.68 10.02 11.45
C ILE A 52 -8.77 9.55 10.48
N ILE A 53 -8.75 8.26 10.16
CA ILE A 53 -9.68 7.67 9.21
C ILE A 53 -11.02 7.71 9.92
N ASN A 54 -11.97 8.46 9.36
CA ASN A 54 -13.34 8.39 9.83
C ASN A 54 -13.92 7.04 9.40
N ARG A 55 -13.81 6.05 10.29
CA ARG A 55 -14.24 4.68 10.03
C ARG A 55 -15.71 4.58 9.64
N GLU A 56 -16.56 5.43 10.18
CA GLU A 56 -17.99 5.44 9.86
C GLU A 56 -18.22 5.91 8.43
N GLU A 57 -17.52 6.96 8.01
CA GLU A 57 -17.63 7.47 6.63
C GLU A 57 -17.04 6.49 5.61
N GLU A 58 -15.88 5.89 5.90
CA GLU A 58 -15.31 4.87 5.02
C GLU A 58 -16.22 3.64 4.91
N LEU A 59 -16.87 3.23 6.00
CA LEU A 59 -17.85 2.14 5.96
C LEU A 59 -19.05 2.50 5.09
N ARG A 60 -19.57 3.74 5.22
CA ARG A 60 -20.68 4.24 4.41
C ARG A 60 -20.32 4.24 2.92
N ILE A 61 -19.17 4.80 2.57
CA ILE A 61 -18.65 4.82 1.19
C ILE A 61 -18.49 3.40 0.66
N GLY A 62 -17.86 2.51 1.45
CA GLY A 62 -17.67 1.11 1.07
C GLY A 62 -18.98 0.38 0.80
N GLN A 63 -20.02 0.58 1.63
CA GLN A 63 -21.34 -0.01 1.42
C GLN A 63 -22.03 0.53 0.17
N GLU A 64 -21.93 1.84 -0.08
CA GLU A 64 -22.47 2.48 -1.28
C GLU A 64 -21.83 1.90 -2.55
N MET A 65 -20.49 1.85 -2.60
CA MET A 65 -19.75 1.24 -3.71
C MET A 65 -20.10 -0.23 -3.89
N TYR A 66 -20.13 -0.98 -2.80
CA TYR A 66 -20.46 -2.41 -2.82
C TYR A 66 -21.89 -2.64 -3.31
N SER A 67 -22.84 -1.74 -3.07
CA SER A 67 -24.22 -1.85 -3.57
C SER A 67 -24.31 -1.70 -5.09
N MET A 68 -23.40 -0.94 -5.71
CA MET A 68 -23.38 -0.68 -7.15
C MET A 68 -22.75 -1.82 -7.97
N LEU A 69 -22.09 -2.78 -7.32
CA LEU A 69 -21.46 -3.90 -8.00
C LEU A 69 -22.48 -4.81 -8.70
N ASN A 70 -22.14 -5.21 -9.92
CA ASN A 70 -22.85 -6.28 -10.61
C ASN A 70 -22.59 -7.65 -9.93
N LYS A 71 -23.28 -8.70 -10.38
CA LYS A 71 -23.22 -10.03 -9.74
C LYS A 71 -21.80 -10.61 -9.72
N ASP A 72 -21.05 -10.47 -10.81
CA ASP A 72 -19.72 -11.07 -10.95
C ASP A 72 -18.68 -10.30 -10.12
N GLN A 73 -18.75 -8.97 -10.15
CA GLN A 73 -17.92 -8.08 -9.32
C GLN A 73 -18.17 -8.32 -7.84
N ARG A 74 -19.44 -8.47 -7.43
CA ARG A 74 -19.81 -8.78 -6.05
C ARG A 74 -19.24 -10.12 -5.61
N SER A 75 -19.35 -11.15 -6.44
CA SER A 75 -18.78 -12.47 -6.14
C SER A 75 -17.25 -12.42 -5.99
N ALA A 76 -16.56 -11.64 -6.82
CA ALA A 76 -15.12 -11.44 -6.68
C ALA A 76 -14.77 -10.69 -5.38
N ALA A 77 -15.50 -9.63 -5.04
CA ALA A 77 -15.32 -8.88 -3.80
C ALA A 77 -15.53 -9.75 -2.55
N ASP A 78 -16.58 -10.58 -2.54
CA ASP A 78 -16.90 -11.47 -1.41
C ASP A 78 -15.77 -12.47 -1.13
N LYS A 79 -15.19 -13.06 -2.19
CA LYS A 79 -14.07 -14.00 -2.06
C LYS A 79 -12.84 -13.34 -1.45
N SER A 80 -12.51 -12.13 -1.90
CA SER A 80 -11.37 -11.37 -1.40
C SER A 80 -11.56 -10.95 0.06
N LEU A 81 -12.76 -10.47 0.42
CA LEU A 81 -13.08 -10.04 1.79
C LEU A 81 -13.14 -11.23 2.76
N ALA A 82 -13.71 -12.36 2.34
CA ALA A 82 -13.75 -13.57 3.16
C ALA A 82 -12.34 -14.08 3.48
N ALA A 83 -11.45 -14.11 2.48
CA ALA A 83 -10.06 -14.53 2.68
C ALA A 83 -9.28 -13.61 3.64
N GLN A 84 -9.57 -12.31 3.63
CA GLN A 84 -9.00 -11.37 4.60
C GLN A 84 -9.48 -11.67 6.02
N HIS A 85 -10.77 -11.99 6.20
CA HIS A 85 -11.36 -12.26 7.52
C HIS A 85 -10.91 -13.62 8.11
N GLU A 86 -10.68 -14.62 7.27
CA GLU A 86 -10.30 -15.97 7.70
C GLU A 86 -8.84 -16.11 8.12
N GLN A 87 -8.00 -15.07 7.96
CA GLN A 87 -6.55 -15.11 8.22
C GLN A 87 -5.87 -16.35 7.61
N SER A 88 -6.38 -16.83 6.47
CA SER A 88 -5.89 -18.04 5.82
C SER A 88 -4.45 -17.81 5.35
N THR A 89 -3.52 -18.63 5.81
CA THR A 89 -2.09 -18.56 5.50
C THR A 89 -1.75 -18.99 4.06
N THR A 90 -2.74 -19.42 3.30
CA THR A 90 -2.60 -19.86 1.90
C THR A 90 -3.25 -18.87 0.94
N GLY A 91 -2.46 -17.86 0.52
CA GLY A 91 -2.73 -17.07 -0.67
C GLY A 91 -3.59 -15.82 -0.47
N SER A 92 -2.94 -14.67 -0.25
CA SER A 92 -3.55 -13.34 -0.22
C SER A 92 -3.64 -12.66 -1.60
N CYS A 93 -3.30 -13.38 -2.67
CA CYS A 93 -3.27 -12.84 -4.03
C CYS A 93 -4.44 -13.40 -4.85
N PHE A 94 -5.26 -12.49 -5.39
CA PHE A 94 -6.37 -12.80 -6.29
C PHE A 94 -6.06 -12.26 -7.67
N PHE A 95 -6.36 -13.05 -8.71
CA PHE A 95 -6.37 -12.57 -10.09
C PHE A 95 -7.83 -12.28 -10.47
N ILE A 96 -8.12 -11.02 -10.77
CA ILE A 96 -9.44 -10.58 -11.23
C ILE A 96 -9.31 -10.27 -12.72
N ASP A 97 -9.96 -11.09 -13.54
CA ASP A 97 -10.05 -10.88 -14.98
C ASP A 97 -11.34 -10.12 -15.29
N GLY A 98 -11.22 -8.82 -15.53
CA GLY A 98 -12.32 -7.93 -15.85
C GLY A 98 -12.25 -7.47 -17.31
N PRO A 99 -13.38 -7.11 -17.94
CA PRO A 99 -13.33 -6.41 -19.21
C PRO A 99 -12.60 -5.07 -19.02
N GLY A 100 -11.55 -4.85 -19.81
CA GLY A 100 -10.74 -3.63 -19.79
C GLY A 100 -11.52 -2.39 -20.22
#